data_AF-A0AAU6VUT0-F1
#
_entry.id   AF-A0AAU6VUT0-F1
#
_cell.length_a   1.000
_cell.length_b   1.000
_cell.length_c   1.000
_cell.angle_alpha   90.00
_cell.angle_beta   90.00
_cell.angle_gamma   90.00
#
_symmetry.space_group_name_H-M   'P 1'
#
loop_
_entity.id
_entity.type
_entity.pdbx_description
1 polymer ?
#
loop_
_entity_poly.entity_id
_entity_poly.type
_entity_poly.pdbx_seq_one_letter_code
_entity_poly.pdbx_strand_id
1 'polypeptide(L)'
;MNDYLIFHRRQFYLERNWLIKANTPQRPVEYGPDLVVDFAQCPRLFFAEPFADILSSMEPFGVERIKNPYKPDEDMYAEIDIGTVDELDFIDEVLYAYFHVFNRYDVLDIDHTIWNSESPAIDAIRTPVLDPAKLAAIPLEQRLLFKLDQDPSFLLVHNSVMDKLTAANLKDVWVRWSE
;
A
#
# COMPACT_ATOMS: atom_id res chain seq x y z
N MET A 1 -3.98 6.32 -15.78
CA MET A 1 -4.45 5.69 -14.53
C MET A 1 -4.67 4.18 -14.67
N ASN A 2 -4.86 3.61 -15.87
CA ASN A 2 -5.31 2.21 -16.02
C ASN A 2 -4.31 1.13 -15.58
N ASP A 3 -3.01 1.46 -15.47
CA ASP A 3 -1.97 0.46 -15.17
C ASP A 3 -1.56 0.41 -13.69
N TYR A 4 -2.19 1.22 -12.84
CA TYR A 4 -1.81 1.38 -11.44
C TYR A 4 -3.00 1.31 -10.51
N LEU A 5 -2.87 0.52 -9.44
CA LEU A 5 -3.73 0.60 -8.28
C LEU A 5 -3.20 1.67 -7.33
N ILE A 6 -4.11 2.50 -6.80
CA ILE A 6 -3.83 3.50 -5.78
C ILE A 6 -4.20 2.93 -4.41
N PHE A 7 -3.22 2.91 -3.51
CA PHE A 7 -3.40 2.67 -2.09
C PHE A 7 -3.28 3.99 -1.35
N HIS A 8 -4.35 4.41 -0.68
CA HIS A 8 -4.43 5.70 0.02
C HIS A 8 -5.36 5.62 1.23
N ARG A 9 -5.07 6.39 2.29
CA ARG A 9 -5.82 6.37 3.56
C ARG A 9 -7.30 6.74 3.46
N ARG A 10 -7.66 7.59 2.49
CA ARG A 10 -9.05 8.00 2.23
C ARG A 10 -9.78 6.96 1.39
N GLN A 11 -10.90 6.46 1.92
CA GLN A 11 -11.77 5.47 1.29
C GLN A 11 -12.18 5.83 -0.14
N PHE A 12 -12.40 7.11 -0.44
CA PHE A 12 -12.74 7.62 -1.78
C PHE A 12 -11.80 7.11 -2.89
N TYR A 13 -10.50 6.96 -2.62
CA TYR A 13 -9.55 6.51 -3.65
C TYR A 13 -9.45 4.98 -3.75
N LEU A 14 -10.12 4.25 -2.85
CA LEU A 14 -10.15 2.80 -2.79
C LEU A 14 -11.32 2.22 -3.60
N GLU A 15 -12.25 3.06 -4.06
CA GLU A 15 -13.51 2.66 -4.74
C GLU A 15 -13.33 1.89 -6.06
N ARG A 16 -12.11 1.87 -6.62
CA ARG A 16 -11.78 1.18 -7.88
C ARG A 16 -11.06 -0.15 -7.71
N ASN A 17 -10.71 -0.56 -6.49
CA ASN A 17 -9.81 -1.68 -6.27
C ASN A 17 -10.51 -2.80 -5.47
N TRP A 18 -10.08 -4.02 -5.77
CA TRP A 18 -10.33 -5.27 -5.05
C TRP A 18 -10.79 -5.09 -3.61
N LEU A 19 -11.89 -5.72 -3.20
CA LEU A 19 -12.58 -5.56 -1.91
C LEU A 19 -11.68 -5.07 -0.74
N ILE A 20 -11.39 -3.77 -0.71
CA ILE A 20 -10.50 -3.18 0.30
C ILE A 20 -11.34 -2.99 1.55
N LYS A 21 -11.26 -3.96 2.46
CA LYS A 21 -11.92 -3.87 3.75
C LYS A 21 -11.08 -2.99 4.67
N ALA A 22 -11.46 -1.73 4.75
CA ALA A 22 -10.88 -0.82 5.70
C ALA A 22 -11.70 -0.81 6.99
N ASN A 23 -11.02 -0.94 8.14
CA ASN A 23 -11.60 -0.87 9.48
C ASN A 23 -12.88 -1.72 9.69
N THR A 24 -13.01 -2.88 9.05
CA THR A 24 -14.05 -3.84 9.42
C THR A 24 -13.59 -4.63 10.65
N PRO A 25 -14.37 -4.65 11.75
CA PRO A 25 -14.05 -5.41 12.96
C PRO A 25 -14.07 -6.94 12.74
N GLN A 26 -14.65 -7.42 11.63
CA GLN A 26 -14.75 -8.84 11.32
C GLN A 26 -13.97 -9.18 10.06
N ARG A 27 -12.85 -9.89 10.24
CA ARG A 27 -12.14 -10.55 9.14
C ARG A 27 -13.03 -11.69 8.63
N PRO A 28 -13.24 -11.85 7.30
CA PRO A 28 -13.89 -13.05 6.81
C PRO A 28 -12.98 -14.24 7.17
N VAL A 29 -13.51 -15.13 8.02
CA VAL A 29 -12.82 -16.28 8.65
C VAL A 29 -12.27 -17.30 7.63
N GLU A 30 -12.49 -17.11 6.33
CA GLU A 30 -11.96 -17.98 5.27
C GLU A 30 -10.50 -17.66 4.92
N TYR A 31 -9.60 -18.15 5.78
CA TYR A 31 -8.17 -18.37 5.57
C TYR A 31 -7.66 -18.07 4.14
N GLY A 32 -7.05 -16.91 4.00
CA GLY A 32 -6.17 -16.53 2.90
C GLY A 32 -5.10 -15.62 3.48
N PRO A 33 -3.86 -15.60 2.95
CA PRO A 33 -2.89 -14.64 3.43
C PRO A 33 -3.35 -13.27 2.91
N ASP A 34 -3.49 -12.33 3.82
CA ASP A 34 -3.99 -11.00 3.51
C ASP A 34 -2.81 -10.04 3.35
N LEU A 35 -2.95 -9.04 2.48
CA LEU A 35 -2.07 -7.88 2.45
C LEU A 35 -2.59 -6.87 3.47
N VAL A 36 -1.79 -6.44 4.46
CA VAL A 36 -2.20 -5.39 5.41
C VAL A 36 -1.35 -4.14 5.15
N VAL A 37 -2.00 -3.00 4.96
CA VAL A 37 -1.35 -1.71 4.67
C VAL A 37 -1.75 -0.73 5.75
N ASP A 38 -0.85 -0.38 6.68
CA ASP A 38 -1.12 0.60 7.73
C ASP A 38 -0.60 1.99 7.32
N PHE A 39 -1.45 3.01 7.38
CA PHE A 39 -1.18 4.36 6.87
C PHE A 39 -0.77 5.38 7.94
N ALA A 40 -0.69 5.00 9.21
CA ALA A 40 -0.47 5.94 10.32
C ALA A 40 0.76 6.87 10.15
N GLN A 41 1.81 6.46 9.41
CA GLN A 41 3.00 7.30 9.14
C GLN A 41 3.65 7.09 7.75
N CYS A 42 2.86 7.29 6.67
CA CYS A 42 3.13 6.81 5.30
C CYS A 42 2.74 5.34 5.15
N PRO A 43 2.22 4.90 3.99
CA PRO A 43 1.79 3.52 3.82
C PRO A 43 2.94 2.58 4.18
N ARG A 44 2.74 1.84 5.27
CA ARG A 44 3.54 0.71 5.67
C ARG A 44 2.95 -0.51 4.98
N LEU A 45 3.76 -1.19 4.20
CA LEU A 45 3.32 -2.28 3.35
C LEU A 45 3.69 -3.61 4.01
N PHE A 46 2.71 -4.38 4.49
CA PHE A 46 2.93 -5.69 5.10
C PHE A 46 2.35 -6.81 4.25
N PHE A 47 3.20 -7.75 3.84
CA PHE A 47 2.76 -8.96 3.15
C PHE A 47 2.96 -10.17 4.04
N ALA A 48 2.00 -11.09 4.05
CA ALA A 48 2.29 -12.46 4.50
C ALA A 48 3.50 -13.01 3.71
N GLU A 49 4.36 -13.77 4.37
CA GLU A 49 5.66 -14.19 3.85
C GLU A 49 5.63 -14.78 2.42
N PRO A 50 4.70 -15.66 2.03
CA PRO A 50 4.64 -16.17 0.65
C PRO A 50 4.47 -15.08 -0.41
N PHE A 51 3.71 -14.02 -0.10
CA PHE A 51 3.52 -12.88 -0.99
C PHE A 51 4.68 -11.89 -0.93
N ALA A 52 5.31 -11.76 0.25
CA ALA A 52 6.54 -11.00 0.40
C ALA A 52 7.66 -11.57 -0.47
N ASP A 53 7.77 -12.89 -0.54
CA ASP A 53 8.75 -13.58 -1.38
C ASP A 53 8.48 -13.35 -2.87
N ILE A 54 7.20 -13.35 -3.28
CA ILE A 54 6.81 -13.01 -4.65
C ILE A 54 7.24 -11.58 -4.98
N LEU A 55 6.90 -10.60 -4.13
CA LEU A 55 7.32 -9.22 -4.36
C LEU A 55 8.84 -9.08 -4.39
N SER A 56 9.55 -9.75 -3.46
CA SER A 56 11.01 -9.74 -3.41
C SER A 56 11.63 -10.32 -4.69
N SER A 57 11.04 -11.39 -5.25
CA SER A 57 11.49 -12.01 -6.50
C SER A 57 11.30 -11.14 -7.74
N MET A 58 10.47 -10.08 -7.65
CA MET A 58 10.35 -9.09 -8.72
C MET A 58 11.49 -8.07 -8.71
N GLU A 59 12.35 -8.11 -7.69
CA GLU A 59 13.46 -7.18 -7.46
C GLU A 59 13.04 -5.71 -7.63
N PRO A 60 11.97 -5.26 -6.95
CA PRO A 60 11.46 -3.90 -7.10
C PRO A 60 12.52 -2.88 -6.67
N PHE A 61 12.89 -1.99 -7.57
CA PHE A 61 13.87 -0.95 -7.26
C PHE A 61 13.31 -0.01 -6.18
N GLY A 62 14.18 0.47 -5.28
CA GLY A 62 13.79 1.45 -4.25
C GLY A 62 12.73 0.95 -3.26
N VAL A 63 12.59 -0.37 -3.13
CA VAL A 63 11.76 -1.02 -2.13
C VAL A 63 12.65 -1.97 -1.32
N GLU A 64 12.62 -1.84 0.00
CA GLU A 64 13.42 -2.68 0.89
C GLU A 64 12.53 -3.50 1.82
N ARG A 65 12.77 -4.82 1.86
CA ARG A 65 12.19 -5.70 2.86
C ARG A 65 12.98 -5.52 4.17
N ILE A 66 12.31 -5.04 5.21
CA ILE A 66 12.94 -4.81 6.50
C ILE A 66 13.06 -6.12 7.27
N LYS A 67 14.23 -6.31 7.89
CA LYS A 67 14.58 -7.49 8.69
C LYS A 67 13.91 -7.43 10.07
N ASN A 68 12.59 -7.50 10.10
CA ASN A 68 11.83 -7.91 11.27
C ASN A 68 10.45 -8.37 10.79
N PRO A 69 10.10 -9.67 10.93
CA PRO A 69 8.75 -10.08 10.62
C PRO A 69 7.81 -9.41 11.63
N TYR A 70 6.83 -8.67 11.12
CA TYR A 70 5.81 -8.08 11.99
C TYR A 70 4.99 -9.22 12.58
N LYS A 71 4.96 -9.27 13.91
CA LYS A 71 4.20 -10.24 14.70
C LYS A 71 3.21 -9.47 15.54
N PRO A 72 1.92 -9.47 15.18
CA PRO A 72 0.90 -8.71 15.90
C PRO A 72 0.93 -8.89 17.43
N ASP A 73 1.19 -10.11 17.91
CA ASP A 73 1.18 -10.44 19.35
C ASP A 73 2.41 -9.92 20.10
N GLU A 74 3.58 -9.99 19.48
CA GLU A 74 4.86 -9.57 20.09
C GLU A 74 5.07 -8.05 19.94
N ASP A 75 4.55 -7.47 18.85
CA ASP A 75 4.68 -6.06 18.51
C ASP A 75 3.50 -5.21 19.03
N MET A 76 2.55 -5.79 19.78
CA MET A 76 1.40 -5.09 20.38
C MET A 76 1.81 -3.91 21.29
N TYR A 77 3.02 -3.97 21.87
CA TYR A 77 3.58 -2.90 22.72
C TYR A 77 4.57 -1.98 22.00
N ALA A 78 4.97 -2.30 20.77
CA ALA A 78 5.69 -1.35 19.94
C ALA A 78 4.62 -0.37 19.43
N GLU A 79 4.56 0.85 19.97
CA GLU A 79 3.56 1.88 19.66
C GLU A 79 3.19 1.94 18.17
N ILE A 80 2.18 1.16 17.82
CA ILE A 80 1.36 1.27 16.64
C ILE A 80 0.00 1.46 17.26
N ASP A 81 -0.46 2.71 17.30
CA ASP A 81 -1.82 3.07 17.69
C ASP A 81 -2.76 2.56 16.60
N ILE A 82 -3.01 1.26 16.64
CA ILE A 82 -4.10 0.59 15.95
C ILE A 82 -5.33 1.00 16.73
N GLY A 83 -6.14 1.88 16.11
CA GLY A 83 -7.23 2.62 16.72
C GLY A 83 -8.20 1.82 17.60
N THR A 84 -9.06 2.58 18.27
CA THR A 84 -9.88 2.15 19.39
C THR A 84 -10.55 0.78 19.20
N VAL A 85 -10.16 -0.09 20.14
CA VAL A 85 -10.57 -1.47 20.38
C VAL A 85 -12.04 -1.73 20.09
N ASP A 86 -12.29 -2.55 19.07
CA ASP A 86 -13.29 -3.63 19.11
C ASP A 86 -12.84 -4.74 18.13
N GLU A 87 -12.43 -5.86 18.72
CA GLU A 87 -12.14 -7.18 18.11
C GLU A 87 -11.16 -7.20 16.92
N LEU A 88 -9.87 -7.14 17.23
CA LEU A 88 -8.84 -7.67 16.34
C LEU A 88 -8.83 -9.20 16.45
N ASP A 89 -9.48 -9.89 15.51
CA ASP A 89 -9.25 -11.33 15.33
C ASP A 89 -7.76 -11.56 14.99
N PHE A 90 -7.06 -12.14 15.95
CA PHE A 90 -5.65 -12.47 15.87
C PHE A 90 -5.44 -13.56 14.81
N ILE A 91 -4.51 -13.34 13.88
CA ILE A 91 -4.01 -14.41 13.00
C ILE A 91 -2.73 -14.93 13.63
N ASP A 92 -2.89 -15.91 14.52
CA ASP A 92 -1.86 -16.40 15.45
C ASP A 92 -0.67 -17.12 14.79
N GLU A 93 -0.64 -17.33 13.46
CA GLU A 93 0.40 -18.15 12.80
C GLU A 93 0.96 -17.60 11.48
N VAL A 94 0.66 -16.35 11.10
CA VAL A 94 1.14 -15.79 9.82
C VAL A 94 2.29 -14.80 10.06
N LEU A 95 3.48 -15.14 9.53
CA LEU A 95 4.60 -14.21 9.50
C LEU A 95 4.38 -13.16 8.41
N TYR A 96 4.40 -11.88 8.80
CA TYR A 96 4.33 -10.76 7.88
C TYR A 96 5.71 -10.15 7.67
N ALA A 97 6.03 -9.77 6.43
CA ALA A 97 7.20 -8.97 6.10
C ALA A 97 6.80 -7.53 5.83
N TYR A 98 7.56 -6.60 6.40
CA TYR A 98 7.41 -5.18 6.14
C TYR A 98 8.27 -4.74 4.95
N PHE A 99 7.69 -3.93 4.07
CA PHE A 99 8.39 -3.28 2.96
C PHE A 99 8.36 -1.76 3.11
N HIS A 100 9.55 -1.17 3.05
CA HIS A 100 9.70 0.27 2.94
C HIS A 100 9.85 0.67 1.47
N VAL A 101 8.97 1.55 0.99
CA VAL A 101 9.04 2.12 -0.36
C VAL A 101 9.70 3.49 -0.29
N PHE A 102 10.94 3.57 -0.80
CA PHE A 102 11.74 4.80 -0.89
C PHE A 102 11.43 5.62 -2.14
N ASN A 103 11.05 4.96 -3.24
CA ASN A 103 10.82 5.66 -4.50
C ASN A 103 9.68 6.68 -4.36
N ARG A 104 10.01 7.90 -4.76
CA ARG A 104 9.06 8.97 -4.92
C ARG A 104 9.28 9.63 -6.27
N TYR A 105 8.19 9.93 -6.96
CA TYR A 105 8.25 10.51 -8.29
C TYR A 105 7.22 11.62 -8.48
N ASP A 106 7.64 12.72 -9.10
CA ASP A 106 6.77 13.67 -9.78
C ASP A 106 6.34 13.10 -11.14
N VAL A 107 5.21 12.41 -11.14
CA VAL A 107 4.58 11.83 -12.35
C VAL A 107 3.17 12.37 -12.58
N LEU A 108 2.84 13.49 -11.96
CA LEU A 108 1.52 14.10 -12.09
C LEU A 108 1.46 15.00 -13.32
N ASP A 109 0.31 14.94 -13.97
CA ASP A 109 -0.16 15.94 -14.92
C ASP A 109 -0.65 17.14 -14.10
N ILE A 110 0.12 18.22 -14.13
CA ILE A 110 -0.11 19.39 -13.28
C ILE A 110 -1.41 20.12 -13.62
N ASP A 111 -1.79 20.12 -14.89
CA ASP A 111 -2.94 20.87 -15.41
C ASP A 111 -4.26 20.15 -15.14
N HIS A 112 -4.22 18.81 -15.04
CA HIS A 112 -5.41 17.98 -14.83
C HIS A 112 -5.54 17.45 -13.39
N THR A 113 -4.47 17.46 -12.60
CA THR A 113 -4.54 17.08 -11.18
C THR A 113 -5.35 18.10 -10.40
N ILE A 114 -6.26 17.62 -9.55
CA ILE A 114 -7.03 18.48 -8.65
C ILE A 114 -6.26 18.57 -7.32
N TRP A 115 -5.83 19.78 -6.99
CA TRP A 115 -5.01 20.08 -5.81
C TRP A 115 -5.87 20.60 -4.65
N ASN A 116 -5.50 20.22 -3.42
CA ASN A 116 -5.99 20.85 -2.18
C ASN A 116 -5.01 21.93 -1.68
N SER A 117 -3.72 21.77 -2.00
CA SER A 117 -2.63 22.64 -1.56
C SER A 117 -1.64 22.84 -2.70
N GLU A 118 -1.04 24.03 -2.75
CA GLU A 118 0.07 24.36 -3.66
C GLU A 118 1.43 23.84 -3.14
N SER A 119 1.51 23.46 -1.86
CA SER A 119 2.72 22.93 -1.24
C SER A 119 2.69 21.40 -1.14
N PRO A 120 3.79 20.71 -1.46
CA PRO A 120 3.94 19.27 -1.21
C PRO A 120 3.71 18.94 0.27
N ALA A 121 2.70 18.14 0.55
CA ALA A 121 2.32 17.73 1.89
C ALA A 121 1.37 16.52 1.81
N ILE A 122 1.20 15.84 2.94
CA ILE A 122 0.08 14.91 3.09
C ILE A 122 -1.22 15.68 2.85
N ASP A 123 -2.11 15.11 2.04
CA ASP A 123 -3.38 15.71 1.62
C ASP A 123 -3.26 16.88 0.62
N ALA A 124 -2.09 17.07 0.00
CA ALA A 124 -1.93 18.09 -1.04
C ALA A 124 -2.75 17.79 -2.30
N ILE A 125 -3.09 16.52 -2.55
CA ILE A 125 -3.79 16.08 -3.77
C ILE A 125 -5.21 15.60 -3.44
N ARG A 126 -6.19 16.14 -4.17
CA ARG A 126 -7.60 15.72 -4.14
C ARG A 126 -7.95 14.71 -5.22
N THR A 127 -7.35 14.81 -6.40
CA THR A 127 -7.56 13.83 -7.46
C THR A 127 -6.30 13.76 -8.30
N PRO A 128 -5.48 12.71 -8.14
CA PRO A 128 -4.25 12.57 -8.90
C PRO A 128 -4.57 12.26 -10.36
N VAL A 129 -3.89 12.93 -11.30
CA VAL A 129 -3.86 12.53 -12.71
C VAL A 129 -2.43 12.27 -13.10
N LEU A 130 -2.13 11.04 -13.56
CA LEU A 130 -0.77 10.66 -13.95
C LEU A 130 -0.47 11.08 -15.38
N ASP A 131 0.69 11.71 -15.59
CA ASP A 131 1.23 12.05 -16.90
C ASP A 131 1.91 10.80 -17.52
N PRO A 132 1.39 10.28 -18.65
CA PRO A 132 1.95 9.10 -19.30
C PRO A 132 3.39 9.29 -19.79
N ALA A 133 3.77 10.50 -20.20
CA ALA A 133 5.12 10.78 -20.69
C ALA A 133 6.13 10.75 -19.54
N LYS A 134 5.79 11.36 -18.39
CA LYS A 134 6.61 11.28 -17.17
C LYS A 134 6.76 9.84 -16.68
N LEU A 135 5.67 9.06 -16.69
CA LEU A 135 5.73 7.63 -16.34
C LEU A 135 6.59 6.81 -17.31
N ALA A 136 6.47 7.05 -18.62
CA ALA A 136 7.22 6.30 -19.63
C ALA A 136 8.73 6.61 -19.59
N ALA A 137 9.12 7.77 -19.08
CA ALA A 137 10.52 8.13 -18.88
C ALA A 137 11.20 7.31 -17.76
N ILE A 138 10.42 6.70 -16.87
CA ILE A 138 10.92 5.86 -15.78
C ILE A 138 10.79 4.39 -16.20
N PRO A 139 11.90 3.61 -16.19
CA PRO A 139 11.86 2.19 -16.51
C PRO A 139 10.87 1.43 -15.62
N LEU A 140 10.16 0.44 -16.16
CA LEU A 140 9.06 -0.22 -15.46
C LEU A 140 9.51 -0.83 -14.13
N GLU A 141 10.68 -1.46 -14.12
CA GLU A 141 11.32 -2.04 -12.94
C GLU A 141 11.54 -1.02 -11.80
N GLN A 142 11.67 0.26 -12.14
CA GLN A 142 11.82 1.35 -11.16
C GLN A 142 10.49 1.89 -10.64
N ARG A 143 9.39 1.63 -11.35
CA ARG A 143 8.04 2.13 -11.02
C ARG A 143 7.03 1.03 -10.78
N LEU A 144 7.48 -0.14 -10.31
CA LEU A 144 6.60 -1.21 -9.85
C LEU A 144 5.81 -0.79 -8.60
N LEU A 145 6.48 -0.13 -7.65
CA LEU A 145 5.88 0.49 -6.48
C LEU A 145 6.55 1.84 -6.23
N PHE A 146 5.76 2.90 -6.03
CA PHE A 146 6.31 4.23 -5.71
C PHE A 146 5.27 5.11 -5.01
N LYS A 147 5.74 6.20 -4.41
CA LYS A 147 4.90 7.25 -3.83
C LYS A 147 4.93 8.51 -4.68
N LEU A 148 3.92 9.37 -4.56
CA LEU A 148 3.97 10.68 -5.22
C LEU A 148 4.91 11.61 -4.44
N ASP A 149 5.70 12.40 -5.16
CA ASP A 149 6.58 13.42 -4.55
C ASP A 149 5.77 14.49 -3.80
N GLN A 150 4.64 14.89 -4.39
CA GLN A 150 3.81 15.96 -3.86
C GLN A 150 2.94 15.55 -2.69
N ASP A 151 2.58 14.26 -2.62
CA ASP A 151 1.81 13.69 -1.52
C ASP A 151 2.23 12.23 -1.27
N PRO A 152 3.12 11.98 -0.30
CA PRO A 152 3.66 10.64 -0.05
C PRO A 152 2.64 9.67 0.57
N SER A 153 1.41 10.12 0.83
CA SER A 153 0.32 9.25 1.29
C SER A 153 -0.30 8.41 0.16
N PHE A 154 0.00 8.72 -1.10
CA PHE A 154 -0.35 7.88 -2.25
C PHE A 154 0.74 6.84 -2.50
N LEU A 155 0.41 5.56 -2.33
CA LEU A 155 1.22 4.45 -2.81
C LEU A 155 0.62 3.91 -4.11
N LEU A 156 1.39 3.96 -5.18
CA LEU A 156 1.01 3.43 -6.48
C LEU A 156 1.68 2.08 -6.68
N VAL A 157 0.89 1.08 -7.05
CA VAL A 157 1.36 -0.28 -7.33
C VAL A 157 0.94 -0.65 -8.74
N HIS A 158 1.93 -1.02 -9.56
CA HIS A 158 1.69 -1.40 -10.96
C HIS A 158 0.90 -2.70 -11.04
N ASN A 159 0.00 -2.82 -12.03
CA ASN A 159 -0.86 -3.99 -12.20
C ASN A 159 -0.05 -5.30 -12.28
N SER A 160 1.15 -5.31 -12.88
CA SER A 160 1.97 -6.53 -12.95
C SER A 160 2.39 -7.10 -11.58
N VAL A 161 2.49 -6.26 -10.55
CA VAL A 161 2.72 -6.73 -9.17
C VAL A 161 1.47 -7.44 -8.68
N MET A 162 0.32 -6.81 -8.86
CA MET A 162 -0.96 -7.35 -8.45
C MET A 162 -1.31 -8.62 -9.20
N ASP A 163 -1.04 -8.70 -10.50
CA ASP A 163 -1.27 -9.89 -11.32
C ASP A 163 -0.50 -11.10 -10.76
N LYS A 164 0.76 -10.92 -10.35
CA LYS A 164 1.55 -11.99 -9.72
C LYS A 164 0.99 -12.42 -8.37
N LEU A 165 0.58 -11.46 -7.56
CA LEU A 165 -0.03 -11.73 -6.25
C LEU A 165 -1.38 -12.46 -6.41
N THR A 166 -2.19 -12.05 -7.38
CA THR A 166 -3.46 -12.68 -7.76
C THR A 166 -3.25 -14.12 -8.20
N ALA A 167 -2.27 -14.35 -9.07
CA ALA A 167 -1.94 -15.68 -9.57
C ALA A 167 -1.49 -16.62 -8.44
N ALA A 168 -0.98 -16.06 -7.34
CA ALA A 168 -0.66 -16.78 -6.12
C ALA A 168 -1.83 -16.87 -5.12
N ASN A 169 -3.06 -16.56 -5.56
CA ASN A 169 -4.29 -16.57 -4.77
C ASN A 169 -4.31 -15.57 -3.61
N LEU A 170 -3.69 -14.39 -3.76
CA LEU A 170 -3.98 -13.26 -2.88
C LEU A 170 -5.48 -12.95 -3.00
N LYS A 171 -6.20 -13.05 -1.88
CA LYS A 171 -7.67 -12.88 -1.86
C LYS A 171 -8.06 -11.43 -1.59
N ASP A 172 -7.47 -10.81 -0.56
CA ASP A 172 -7.86 -9.50 -0.09
C ASP A 172 -6.67 -8.59 0.21
N VAL A 173 -6.92 -7.28 0.12
CA VAL A 173 -6.01 -6.22 0.56
C VAL A 173 -6.71 -5.38 1.61
N TRP A 174 -6.06 -5.27 2.77
CA TRP A 174 -6.51 -4.56 3.94
C TRP A 174 -5.76 -3.25 4.04
N VAL A 175 -6.50 -2.16 4.23
CA VAL A 175 -5.94 -0.84 4.47
C VAL A 175 -6.39 -0.42 5.87
N ARG A 176 -5.43 -0.21 6.76
CA ARG A 176 -5.64 0.32 8.11
C ARG A 176 -5.15 1.76 8.17
N TRP A 177 -5.87 2.58 8.91
CA TRP A 177 -5.43 3.92 9.26
C TRP A 177 -5.56 4.10 10.78
N SER A 178 -4.61 4.81 11.39
CA SER A 178 -4.82 5.38 12.72
C SER A 178 -5.80 6.56 12.58
N GLU A 179 -6.74 6.69 13.51
CA GLU A 179 -7.59 7.89 13.61
C GLU A 179 -6.77 9.13 14.02
#